data_AF-A0A2D3UWW6-F1
#
_entry.id   AF-A0A2D3UWW6-F1
#
_cell.length_a   1.000
_cell.length_b   1.000
_cell.length_c   1.000
_cell.angle_alpha   90.00
_cell.angle_beta   90.00
_cell.angle_gamma   90.00
#
_symmetry.space_group_name_H-M   'P 1'
#
loop_
_entity.id
_entity.type
_entity.pdbx_description
1 polymer ?
#
loop_
_entity_poly.entity_id
_entity_poly.type
_entity_poly.pdbx_seq_one_letter_code
_entity_poly.pdbx_strand_id
1 'polypeptide(L)'
;MSHYSNSSTARHGIDSLDPKRYTSSHLLCLCSLLTSTQFSSVENESWLNWTIWHVHRAIAWFQGSTLPRFVGHNRATLQHLGYLLIEYVEDGVMLSSSWNDHCEESEKNKNLYSSIAKIMLDLGGIKQPRIGSWTMNDDGNITLTNRPFHDLTAFWNRHNIPLHLPRGMTYSSADSFLPDLLAYQDVRMEHQPNSILDRDDGVSQLSALVGLRAIFPRLFNARLNRGHFVMNFTDMHQSNIFVDKDWNITRLIIDLEFAYSAPIELVHVPAWLTGRGVDQLYGQNEEPFKLRYDAFVEAVADQEKEKQQSDAFSQRLREDWTSGRYWYVLALDSINAYPSIFNRNLRPQII
;
A
#
# COMPACT_ATOMS: atom_id res chain seq x y z
N MET A 1 50.82 -25.36 -34.70
CA MET A 1 50.98 -26.35 -33.61
C MET A 1 51.74 -25.68 -32.47
N SER A 2 51.30 -25.88 -31.20
CA SER A 2 51.94 -25.52 -29.91
C SER A 2 52.43 -24.06 -29.71
N HIS A 3 51.98 -23.30 -28.69
CA HIS A 3 52.24 -23.47 -27.23
C HIS A 3 53.76 -23.61 -26.93
N TYR A 4 54.41 -22.94 -25.97
CA TYR A 4 54.05 -22.17 -24.76
C TYR A 4 55.10 -21.02 -24.60
N SER A 5 55.03 -20.01 -23.72
CA SER A 5 54.04 -19.48 -22.75
C SER A 5 54.57 -18.12 -22.22
N ASN A 6 53.72 -17.25 -21.63
CA ASN A 6 54.19 -16.35 -20.56
C ASN A 6 53.04 -15.94 -19.62
N SER A 7 53.28 -16.07 -18.32
CA SER A 7 52.29 -15.86 -17.26
C SER A 7 52.49 -14.51 -16.57
N SER A 8 51.43 -13.69 -16.48
CA SER A 8 51.35 -12.58 -15.53
C SER A 8 50.05 -12.69 -14.71
N THR A 9 50.21 -12.72 -13.39
CA THR A 9 49.14 -12.96 -12.42
C THR A 9 48.36 -11.67 -12.13
N ALA A 10 47.31 -11.43 -12.92
CA ALA A 10 46.31 -10.40 -12.59
C ALA A 10 45.49 -10.87 -11.38
N ARG A 11 45.68 -10.22 -10.23
CA ARG A 11 44.92 -10.49 -9.01
C ARG A 11 43.46 -10.15 -9.25
N HIS A 12 42.54 -11.07 -8.96
CA HIS A 12 41.13 -10.72 -8.84
C HIS A 12 40.94 -9.78 -7.64
N GLY A 13 40.67 -8.51 -7.94
CA GLY A 13 40.00 -7.63 -7.00
C GLY A 13 38.59 -8.14 -6.81
N ILE A 14 38.34 -8.80 -5.68
CA ILE A 14 36.98 -9.00 -5.19
C ILE A 14 36.57 -7.64 -4.64
N ASP A 15 36.00 -6.79 -5.49
CA ASP A 15 35.40 -5.55 -5.06
C ASP A 15 34.24 -5.89 -4.12
N SER A 16 34.46 -5.60 -2.84
CA SER A 16 33.50 -5.81 -1.78
C SER A 16 32.27 -4.95 -2.05
N LEU A 17 31.17 -5.60 -2.46
CA LEU A 17 29.84 -5.01 -2.51
C LEU A 17 29.50 -4.43 -1.12
N ASP A 18 29.62 -3.12 -0.98
CA ASP A 18 29.36 -2.41 0.28
C ASP A 18 27.87 -2.54 0.65
N PRO A 19 27.50 -3.24 1.74
CA PRO A 19 26.09 -3.51 2.06
C PRO A 19 25.31 -2.27 2.52
N LYS A 20 25.95 -1.10 2.63
CA LYS A 20 25.41 0.12 3.27
C LYS A 20 24.35 0.90 2.47
N ARG A 21 23.82 0.38 1.36
CA ARG A 21 22.87 1.14 0.50
C ARG A 21 21.38 0.82 0.64
N TYR A 22 20.98 -0.17 1.43
CA TYR A 22 19.56 -0.46 1.67
C TYR A 22 19.24 -0.77 3.14
N THR A 23 19.48 0.22 4.02
CA THR A 23 18.75 0.32 5.28
C THR A 23 17.49 1.15 5.04
N SER A 24 16.32 0.52 4.88
CA SER A 24 15.05 1.25 4.83
C SER A 24 14.79 1.91 6.19
N SER A 25 15.01 3.22 6.26
CA SER A 25 15.10 3.99 7.51
C SER A 25 13.86 4.83 7.83
N HIS A 26 12.75 4.66 7.11
CA HIS A 26 11.67 5.67 7.07
C HIS A 26 10.24 5.11 7.14
N LEU A 27 10.01 3.95 7.77
CA LEU A 27 8.76 3.18 7.60
C LEU A 27 8.18 2.64 8.92
N LEU A 28 8.00 3.50 9.92
CA LEU A 28 7.53 3.11 11.27
C LEU A 28 6.49 4.09 11.86
N CYS A 29 5.23 3.85 11.52
CA CYS A 29 4.08 4.26 12.34
C CYS A 29 3.67 3.05 13.20
N LEU A 30 3.62 3.20 14.52
CA LEU A 30 3.41 2.10 15.46
C LEU A 30 2.18 2.34 16.34
N CYS A 31 1.10 1.63 16.06
CA CYS A 31 -0.10 1.62 16.90
C CYS A 31 -0.03 0.45 17.90
N SER A 32 0.04 0.77 19.19
CA SER A 32 -0.08 -0.19 20.27
C SER A 32 -1.46 -0.10 20.91
N LEU A 33 -2.28 -1.14 20.66
CA LEU A 33 -3.63 -1.26 21.21
C LEU A 33 -3.63 -2.09 22.49
N LEU A 34 -3.79 -1.42 23.63
CA LEU A 34 -4.14 -2.00 24.93
C LEU A 34 -3.25 -3.17 25.42
N THR A 35 -1.95 -3.12 25.14
CA THR A 35 -0.98 -4.02 25.81
C THR A 35 -0.50 -3.42 27.14
N SER A 36 -0.04 -4.28 28.04
CA SER A 36 0.73 -3.90 29.24
C SER A 36 2.15 -3.44 28.90
N THR A 37 2.47 -3.26 27.61
CA THR A 37 3.83 -3.12 27.09
C THR A 37 3.96 -1.75 26.42
N GLN A 38 4.90 -0.94 26.92
CA GLN A 38 5.29 0.32 26.28
C GLN A 38 6.57 0.13 25.48
N PHE A 39 6.68 0.73 24.30
CA PHE A 39 7.84 0.64 23.43
C PHE A 39 8.59 1.97 23.33
N SER A 40 9.91 1.89 23.36
CA SER A 40 10.83 3.01 23.18
C SER A 40 11.86 2.69 22.09
N SER A 41 12.33 3.72 21.37
CA SER A 41 13.46 3.57 20.44
C SER A 41 14.72 3.22 21.22
N VAL A 42 15.51 2.27 20.69
CA VAL A 42 16.83 1.87 21.22
C VAL A 42 17.79 3.05 21.40
N GLU A 43 17.59 4.16 20.68
CA GLU A 43 18.42 5.37 20.80
C GLU A 43 18.14 6.18 22.08
N ASN A 44 16.96 6.01 22.68
CA ASN A 44 16.56 6.67 23.93
C ASN A 44 16.73 5.75 25.15
N GLU A 45 17.37 4.59 24.99
CA GLU A 45 17.53 3.58 26.04
C GLU A 45 18.73 3.81 26.96
N SER A 46 18.68 3.15 28.13
CA SER A 46 19.86 3.06 29.00
C SER A 46 21.01 2.32 28.31
N TRP A 47 22.25 2.69 28.63
CA TRP A 47 23.45 2.07 28.03
C TRP A 47 23.52 0.54 28.21
N LEU A 48 22.97 0.02 29.31
CA LEU A 48 22.80 -1.42 29.55
C LEU A 48 21.86 -2.06 28.52
N ASN A 49 20.65 -1.53 28.38
CA ASN A 49 19.65 -2.03 27.42
C ASN A 49 20.14 -1.90 25.97
N TRP A 50 20.78 -0.78 25.64
CA TRP A 50 21.42 -0.54 24.34
C TRP A 50 22.50 -1.59 24.03
N THR A 51 23.34 -1.94 25.01
CA THR A 51 24.40 -2.95 24.86
C THR A 51 23.82 -4.35 24.71
N ILE A 52 22.85 -4.73 25.54
CA ILE A 52 22.13 -6.00 25.45
C ILE A 52 21.48 -6.15 24.07
N TRP A 53 20.80 -5.11 23.59
CA TRP A 53 20.19 -5.09 22.27
C TRP A 53 21.22 -5.26 21.15
N HIS A 54 22.39 -4.62 21.23
CA HIS A 54 23.47 -4.81 20.25
C HIS A 54 24.03 -6.24 20.23
N VAL A 55 24.20 -6.87 21.40
CA VAL A 55 24.59 -8.29 21.50
C VAL A 55 23.53 -9.19 20.90
N HIS A 56 22.26 -8.99 21.26
CA HIS A 56 21.13 -9.75 20.71
C HIS A 56 21.02 -9.57 19.19
N ARG A 57 21.22 -8.34 18.68
CA ARG A 57 21.21 -8.04 17.25
C ARG A 57 22.34 -8.74 16.50
N ALA A 58 23.54 -8.83 17.09
CA ALA A 58 24.63 -9.59 16.50
C ALA A 58 24.28 -11.09 16.40
N ILE A 59 23.69 -11.67 17.45
CA ILE A 59 23.24 -13.07 17.46
C ILE A 59 22.14 -13.31 16.42
N ALA A 60 21.12 -12.45 16.36
CA ALA A 60 20.04 -12.51 15.38
C ALA A 60 20.57 -12.40 13.93
N TRP A 61 21.54 -11.52 13.69
CA TRP A 61 22.19 -11.38 12.40
C TRP A 61 22.93 -12.66 11.97
N PHE A 62 23.64 -13.34 12.88
CA PHE A 62 24.21 -14.67 12.61
C PHE A 62 23.15 -15.76 12.33
N GLN A 63 21.91 -15.56 12.78
CA GLN A 63 20.77 -16.44 12.52
C GLN A 63 19.94 -16.02 11.28
N GLY A 64 20.35 -14.96 10.57
CA GLY A 64 19.64 -14.45 9.39
C GLY A 64 18.35 -13.69 9.71
N SER A 65 18.18 -13.21 10.94
CA SER A 65 17.01 -12.44 11.38
C SER A 65 17.38 -11.00 11.77
N THR A 66 16.40 -10.10 11.69
CA THR A 66 16.54 -8.69 12.08
C THR A 66 15.76 -8.43 13.35
N LEU A 67 16.44 -7.92 14.38
CA LEU A 67 15.82 -7.53 15.64
C LEU A 67 15.05 -6.19 15.51
N PRO A 68 13.85 -6.05 16.11
CA PRO A 68 13.14 -4.78 16.18
C PRO A 68 14.00 -3.64 16.73
N ARG A 69 13.83 -2.41 16.22
CA ARG A 69 14.52 -1.20 16.73
C ARG A 69 13.87 -0.62 18.00
N PHE A 70 12.98 -1.38 18.62
CA PHE A 70 12.22 -1.00 19.81
C PHE A 70 12.47 -1.95 20.95
N VAL A 71 12.51 -1.43 22.17
CA VAL A 71 12.58 -2.21 23.40
C VAL A 71 11.22 -2.15 24.08
N GLY A 72 10.67 -3.32 24.41
CA GLY A 72 9.44 -3.43 25.17
C GLY A 72 9.70 -3.33 26.68
N HIS A 73 8.88 -2.55 27.37
CA HIS A 73 8.93 -2.36 28.83
C HIS A 73 7.55 -2.55 29.44
N ASN A 74 7.47 -2.94 30.71
CA ASN A 74 6.21 -2.95 31.43
C ASN A 74 5.68 -1.53 31.64
N ARG A 75 4.47 -1.28 31.14
CA ARG A 75 3.80 0.02 31.19
C ARG A 75 3.10 0.22 32.54
N ALA A 76 3.65 1.10 33.37
CA ALA A 76 3.12 1.39 34.70
C ALA A 76 1.92 2.36 34.68
N THR A 77 1.75 3.18 33.64
CA THR A 77 0.76 4.27 33.58
C THR A 77 -0.11 4.21 32.33
N LEU A 78 -1.36 4.68 32.44
CA LEU A 78 -2.33 4.77 31.33
C LEU A 78 -2.61 3.42 30.62
N GLN A 79 -2.53 2.29 31.35
CA GLN A 79 -2.71 0.93 30.81
C GLN A 79 -4.03 0.71 30.02
N HIS A 80 -5.04 1.53 30.27
CA HIS A 80 -6.36 1.49 29.61
C HIS A 80 -6.47 2.36 28.34
N LEU A 81 -5.39 3.01 27.90
CA LEU A 81 -5.34 3.84 26.69
C LEU A 81 -4.37 3.25 25.67
N GLY A 82 -4.78 3.13 24.41
CA GLY A 82 -3.83 2.95 23.31
C GLY A 82 -2.87 4.14 23.18
N TYR A 83 -1.72 3.93 22.56
CA TYR A 83 -0.81 5.02 22.19
C TYR A 83 -0.18 4.74 20.83
N LEU A 84 0.20 5.82 20.15
CA LEU A 84 0.87 5.80 18.86
C LEU A 84 2.31 6.27 19.05
N LEU A 85 3.28 5.54 18.51
CA LEU A 85 4.66 5.97 18.39
C LEU A 85 4.95 6.25 16.92
N ILE A 86 5.30 7.50 16.61
CA ILE A 86 5.62 7.98 15.26
C ILE A 86 6.97 8.68 15.24
N GLU A 87 7.67 8.57 14.12
CA GLU A 87 8.81 9.42 13.81
C GLU A 87 8.31 10.83 13.50
N TYR A 88 8.97 11.86 14.06
CA TYR A 88 8.65 13.26 13.73
C TYR A 88 9.39 13.66 12.45
N VAL A 89 8.65 14.22 11.49
CA VAL A 89 9.20 14.66 10.20
C VAL A 89 9.44 16.16 10.25
N GLU A 90 10.72 16.55 10.32
CA GLU A 90 11.16 17.96 10.28
C GLU A 90 11.23 18.53 8.85
N ASP A 91 11.46 17.67 7.85
CA ASP A 91 11.79 18.06 6.47
C ASP A 91 10.61 17.91 5.48
N GLY A 92 10.16 19.03 4.94
CA GLY A 92 9.18 19.11 3.85
C GLY A 92 7.83 19.67 4.29
N VAL A 93 6.93 19.86 3.31
CA VAL A 93 5.55 20.31 3.54
C VAL A 93 4.56 19.27 3.03
N MET A 94 3.38 19.22 3.65
CA MET A 94 2.29 18.34 3.22
C MET A 94 1.85 18.69 1.80
N LEU A 95 1.80 17.73 0.87
CA LEU A 95 1.49 17.99 -0.53
C LEU A 95 0.15 18.74 -0.69
N SER A 96 -0.87 18.37 0.09
CA SER A 96 -2.18 19.04 0.12
C SER A 96 -2.12 20.54 0.46
N SER A 97 -1.11 21.01 1.20
CA SER A 97 -0.96 22.44 1.52
C SER A 97 -0.45 23.29 0.35
N SER A 98 0.05 22.65 -0.71
CA SER A 98 0.57 23.31 -1.92
C SER A 98 -0.12 22.86 -3.21
N TRP A 99 -1.06 21.90 -3.11
CA TRP A 99 -1.71 21.26 -4.26
C TRP A 99 -2.43 22.26 -5.16
N ASN A 100 -3.34 23.06 -4.60
CA ASN A 100 -4.20 23.96 -5.38
C ASN A 100 -3.42 25.05 -6.15
N ASP A 101 -2.25 25.44 -5.64
CA ASP A 101 -1.43 26.50 -6.24
C ASP A 101 -0.54 25.97 -7.39
N HIS A 102 -0.27 24.66 -7.42
CA HIS A 102 0.78 24.07 -8.25
C HIS A 102 0.37 22.80 -9.03
N CYS A 103 -0.86 22.30 -8.87
CA CYS A 103 -1.30 21.04 -9.50
C CYS A 103 -1.28 21.06 -11.04
N GLU A 104 -1.26 22.23 -11.69
CA GLU A 104 -1.10 22.37 -13.15
C GLU A 104 0.37 22.59 -13.60
N GLU A 105 1.34 22.67 -12.68
CA GLU A 105 2.76 22.83 -13.03
C GLU A 105 3.36 21.49 -13.50
N SER A 106 3.62 21.36 -14.81
CA SER A 106 4.11 20.11 -15.44
C SER A 106 5.34 19.50 -14.76
N GLU A 107 6.37 20.30 -14.44
CA GLU A 107 7.61 19.78 -13.85
C GLU A 107 7.40 19.24 -12.43
N LYS A 108 6.59 19.91 -11.61
CA LYS A 108 6.26 19.44 -10.25
C LYS A 108 5.45 18.14 -10.28
N ASN A 109 4.47 18.05 -11.19
CA ASN A 109 3.73 16.80 -11.39
C ASN A 109 4.67 15.66 -11.82
N LYS A 110 5.61 15.92 -12.72
CA LYS A 110 6.59 14.93 -13.18
C LYS A 110 7.50 14.44 -12.03
N ASN A 111 8.00 15.35 -11.19
CA ASN A 111 8.80 15.01 -10.01
C ASN A 111 8.01 14.17 -9.00
N LEU A 112 6.75 14.56 -8.74
CA LEU A 112 5.84 13.82 -7.87
C LEU A 112 5.56 12.41 -8.42
N TYR A 113 5.21 12.28 -9.70
CA TYR A 113 4.85 11.01 -10.31
C TYR A 113 6.06 10.07 -10.34
N SER A 114 7.24 10.58 -10.66
CA SER A 114 8.51 9.84 -10.57
C SER A 114 8.78 9.36 -9.12
N SER A 115 8.58 10.22 -8.13
CA SER A 115 8.76 9.89 -6.71
C SER A 115 7.80 8.80 -6.23
N ILE A 116 6.51 8.91 -6.57
CA ILE A 116 5.49 7.90 -6.22
C ILE A 116 5.78 6.59 -6.96
N ALA A 117 6.04 6.64 -8.27
CA ALA A 117 6.37 5.46 -9.08
C ALA A 117 7.56 4.69 -8.49
N LYS A 118 8.61 5.39 -8.08
CA LYS A 118 9.78 4.81 -7.41
C LYS A 118 9.41 4.06 -6.14
N ILE A 119 8.58 4.67 -5.28
CA ILE A 119 8.07 4.05 -4.04
C ILE A 119 7.24 2.80 -4.35
N MET A 120 6.33 2.87 -5.33
CA MET A 120 5.48 1.74 -5.74
C MET A 120 6.30 0.57 -6.29
N LEU A 121 7.34 0.84 -7.08
CA LEU A 121 8.26 -0.19 -7.60
C LEU A 121 9.12 -0.81 -6.49
N ASP A 122 9.65 0.02 -5.57
CA ASP A 122 10.48 -0.47 -4.47
C ASP A 122 9.69 -1.34 -3.48
N LEU A 123 8.42 -1.01 -3.20
CA LEU A 123 7.54 -1.82 -2.37
C LEU A 123 6.95 -3.02 -3.13
N GLY A 124 6.69 -2.88 -4.44
CA GLY A 124 6.27 -3.96 -5.32
C GLY A 124 7.31 -5.08 -5.43
N GLY A 125 8.60 -4.76 -5.25
CA GLY A 125 9.67 -5.76 -5.14
C GLY A 125 9.65 -6.59 -3.85
N ILE A 126 8.99 -6.13 -2.78
CA ILE A 126 8.99 -6.78 -1.47
C ILE A 126 7.80 -7.74 -1.35
N LYS A 127 8.01 -8.98 -1.80
CA LYS A 127 7.00 -10.04 -1.73
C LYS A 127 6.62 -10.39 -0.29
N GLN A 128 5.33 -10.34 -0.02
CA GLN A 128 4.72 -10.71 1.25
C GLN A 128 4.20 -12.16 1.20
N PRO A 129 4.25 -12.91 2.32
CA PRO A 129 3.88 -14.32 2.34
C PRO A 129 2.36 -14.60 2.29
N ARG A 130 1.53 -13.59 2.56
CA ARG A 130 0.07 -13.70 2.68
C ARG A 130 -0.60 -12.32 2.65
N ILE A 131 -1.89 -12.29 2.36
CA ILE A 131 -2.75 -11.11 2.48
C ILE A 131 -3.20 -10.98 3.94
N GLY A 132 -3.07 -9.79 4.53
CA GLY A 132 -3.36 -9.50 5.94
C GLY A 132 -2.87 -8.12 6.35
N SER A 133 -3.20 -7.67 7.56
CA SER A 133 -2.64 -6.43 8.12
C SER A 133 -1.54 -6.75 9.14
N TRP A 134 -0.60 -5.82 9.27
CA TRP A 134 0.48 -5.93 10.24
C TRP A 134 -0.02 -5.71 11.67
N THR A 135 0.56 -6.46 12.60
CA THR A 135 0.48 -6.24 14.04
C THR A 135 1.87 -6.39 14.65
N MET A 136 2.11 -5.63 15.71
CA MET A 136 3.29 -5.79 16.55
C MET A 136 2.95 -6.70 17.73
N ASN A 137 3.81 -7.66 18.05
CA ASN A 137 3.69 -8.47 19.26
C ASN A 137 4.41 -7.79 20.46
N ASP A 138 4.31 -8.37 21.66
CA ASP A 138 4.95 -7.81 22.86
C ASP A 138 6.49 -7.77 22.81
N ASP A 139 7.13 -8.54 21.91
CA ASP A 139 8.59 -8.47 21.66
C ASP A 139 8.99 -7.34 20.69
N GLY A 140 8.03 -6.58 20.16
CA GLY A 140 8.25 -5.56 19.14
C GLY A 140 8.34 -6.09 17.71
N ASN A 141 8.10 -7.38 17.47
CA ASN A 141 8.14 -7.98 16.13
C ASN A 141 6.86 -7.63 15.35
N ILE A 142 7.04 -7.03 14.17
CA ILE A 142 5.94 -6.69 13.26
C ILE A 142 5.67 -7.87 12.31
N THR A 143 4.45 -8.40 12.31
CA THR A 143 4.08 -9.59 11.53
C THR A 143 2.70 -9.46 10.88
N LEU A 144 2.50 -10.11 9.72
CA LEU A 144 1.19 -10.23 9.06
C LEU A 144 0.34 -11.30 9.75
N THR A 145 -0.25 -10.97 10.89
CA THR A 145 -1.06 -11.91 11.71
C THR A 145 -2.49 -11.45 11.97
N ASN A 146 -2.88 -10.24 11.55
CA ASN A 146 -4.26 -9.77 11.57
C ASN A 146 -4.91 -9.88 10.18
N ARG A 147 -6.24 -9.98 10.16
CA ARG A 147 -7.04 -9.93 8.92
C ARG A 147 -6.75 -8.65 8.13
N PRO A 148 -6.95 -8.66 6.80
CA PRO A 148 -6.89 -7.45 6.00
C PRO A 148 -7.83 -6.40 6.56
N PHE A 149 -7.26 -5.27 6.96
CA PHE A 149 -7.94 -4.19 7.65
C PHE A 149 -7.51 -2.89 7.00
N HIS A 150 -8.46 -2.27 6.31
CA HIS A 150 -8.35 -1.03 5.55
C HIS A 150 -9.44 -0.05 5.97
N ASP A 151 -9.35 1.18 5.49
CA ASP A 151 -10.17 2.35 5.79
C ASP A 151 -11.68 2.03 5.86
N LEU A 152 -12.22 1.35 4.85
CA LEU A 152 -13.65 1.01 4.79
C LEU A 152 -14.04 0.07 5.94
N THR A 153 -13.24 -0.95 6.20
CA THR A 153 -13.47 -1.88 7.33
C THR A 153 -13.29 -1.21 8.69
N ALA A 154 -12.47 -0.16 8.80
CA ALA A 154 -12.36 0.66 9.99
C ALA A 154 -13.61 1.52 10.19
N PHE A 155 -14.10 2.16 9.12
CA PHE A 155 -15.35 2.91 9.09
C PHE A 155 -16.56 2.03 9.47
N TRP A 156 -16.69 0.84 8.88
CA TRP A 156 -17.76 -0.11 9.19
C TRP A 156 -17.72 -0.60 10.66
N ASN A 157 -16.54 -0.95 11.18
CA ASN A 157 -16.39 -1.31 12.61
C ASN A 157 -16.81 -0.15 13.53
N ARG A 158 -16.46 1.10 13.20
CA ARG A 158 -16.87 2.29 13.97
C ARG A 158 -18.40 2.46 14.02
N HIS A 159 -19.10 2.02 12.98
CA HIS A 159 -20.56 2.01 12.91
C HIS A 159 -21.22 0.71 13.44
N ASN A 160 -20.46 -0.17 14.11
CA ASN A 160 -20.89 -1.48 14.61
C ASN A 160 -21.42 -2.44 13.53
N ILE A 161 -21.04 -2.25 12.28
CA ILE A 161 -21.32 -3.20 11.19
C ILE A 161 -20.36 -4.38 11.37
N PRO A 162 -20.85 -5.62 11.50
CA PRO A 162 -20.00 -6.78 11.70
C PRO A 162 -19.17 -7.07 10.45
N LEU A 163 -17.88 -7.40 10.63
CA LEU A 163 -17.03 -7.84 9.52
C LEU A 163 -17.12 -9.34 9.24
N HIS A 164 -17.71 -10.14 10.14
CA HIS A 164 -17.76 -11.62 10.12
C HIS A 164 -16.41 -12.36 9.99
N LEU A 165 -15.29 -11.67 9.74
CA LEU A 165 -13.94 -12.23 9.74
C LEU A 165 -13.31 -12.22 11.14
N PRO A 166 -12.80 -13.37 11.64
CA PRO A 166 -11.97 -13.41 12.84
C PRO A 166 -10.72 -12.51 12.71
N ARG A 167 -10.25 -11.92 13.81
CA ARG A 167 -9.06 -11.04 13.78
C ARG A 167 -7.82 -11.78 13.24
N GLY A 168 -7.62 -13.06 13.57
CA GLY A 168 -6.47 -13.84 13.06
C GLY A 168 -6.58 -14.38 11.63
N MET A 169 -7.58 -13.97 10.85
CA MET A 169 -7.88 -14.57 9.53
C MET A 169 -7.06 -13.93 8.39
N THR A 170 -5.97 -14.58 7.97
CA THR A 170 -5.14 -14.15 6.82
C THR A 170 -5.39 -15.00 5.57
N TYR A 171 -5.25 -14.45 4.37
CA TYR A 171 -5.51 -15.18 3.11
C TYR A 171 -4.23 -15.55 2.36
N SER A 172 -4.23 -16.72 1.72
CA SER A 172 -3.16 -17.22 0.85
C SER A 172 -3.47 -17.11 -0.65
N SER A 173 -4.63 -16.56 -1.02
CA SER A 173 -5.04 -16.33 -2.42
C SER A 173 -5.93 -15.09 -2.54
N ALA A 174 -5.83 -14.39 -3.68
CA ALA A 174 -6.79 -13.36 -4.06
C ALA A 174 -8.19 -13.96 -4.30
N ASP A 175 -8.27 -15.22 -4.74
CA ASP A 175 -9.53 -15.94 -5.01
C ASP A 175 -10.45 -16.05 -3.77
N SER A 176 -9.87 -16.08 -2.56
CA SER A 176 -10.63 -16.13 -1.32
C SER A 176 -10.75 -14.76 -0.63
N PHE A 177 -9.82 -13.84 -0.87
CA PHE A 177 -9.88 -12.49 -0.31
C PHE A 177 -10.94 -11.60 -0.98
N LEU A 178 -11.00 -11.60 -2.32
CA LEU A 178 -11.85 -10.67 -3.06
C LEU A 178 -13.36 -10.92 -2.95
N PRO A 179 -13.85 -12.17 -2.87
CA PRO A 179 -15.26 -12.43 -2.55
C PRO A 179 -15.65 -11.91 -1.16
N ASP A 180 -14.79 -12.07 -0.15
CA ASP A 180 -15.03 -11.57 1.21
C ASP A 180 -15.01 -10.03 1.26
N LEU A 181 -14.13 -9.39 0.48
CA LEU A 181 -14.12 -7.93 0.32
C LEU A 181 -15.43 -7.40 -0.27
N LEU A 182 -15.99 -8.09 -1.27
CA LEU A 182 -17.31 -7.77 -1.83
C LEU A 182 -18.46 -8.08 -0.85
N ALA A 183 -18.34 -9.14 -0.05
CA ALA A 183 -19.37 -9.55 0.91
C ALA A 183 -19.64 -8.47 1.98
N TYR A 184 -18.63 -7.66 2.34
CA TYR A 184 -18.82 -6.53 3.25
C TYR A 184 -19.88 -5.53 2.78
N GLN A 185 -20.05 -5.32 1.47
CA GLN A 185 -21.08 -4.42 0.97
C GLN A 185 -22.49 -4.99 1.17
N ASP A 186 -22.68 -6.32 1.10
CA ASP A 186 -23.97 -6.95 1.46
C ASP A 186 -24.24 -6.75 2.96
N VAL A 187 -23.25 -7.02 3.81
CA VAL A 187 -23.37 -6.90 5.27
C VAL A 187 -23.63 -5.46 5.70
N ARG A 188 -22.98 -4.49 5.03
CA ARG A 188 -23.26 -3.06 5.18
C ARG A 188 -24.71 -2.76 4.80
N MET A 189 -25.23 -3.28 3.68
CA MET A 189 -26.63 -3.06 3.30
C MET A 189 -27.62 -3.57 4.34
N GLU A 190 -27.36 -4.75 4.90
CA GLU A 190 -28.18 -5.37 5.95
C GLU A 190 -28.16 -4.57 7.26
N HIS A 191 -27.00 -4.08 7.69
CA HIS A 191 -26.81 -3.50 9.03
C HIS A 191 -26.89 -1.97 9.09
N GLN A 192 -26.68 -1.26 7.99
CA GLN A 192 -26.75 0.21 7.93
C GLN A 192 -28.14 0.65 7.44
N PRO A 193 -29.02 1.25 8.29
CA PRO A 193 -30.42 1.51 7.92
C PRO A 193 -30.64 2.53 6.80
N ASN A 194 -29.61 3.33 6.47
CA ASN A 194 -29.60 4.28 5.37
C ASN A 194 -28.61 3.88 4.25
N SER A 195 -28.36 2.57 4.09
CA SER A 195 -27.55 2.01 2.99
C SER A 195 -28.22 2.16 1.63
N ILE A 196 -29.56 2.03 1.61
CA ILE A 196 -30.42 2.11 0.43
C ILE A 196 -31.39 3.27 0.63
N LEU A 197 -31.43 4.20 -0.32
CA LEU A 197 -32.25 5.41 -0.27
C LEU A 197 -33.69 5.17 -0.75
N ASP A 198 -33.82 4.41 -1.84
CA ASP A 198 -35.09 4.03 -2.45
C ASP A 198 -34.96 2.71 -3.23
N ARG A 199 -36.04 2.30 -3.90
CA ARG A 199 -36.08 1.03 -4.66
C ARG A 199 -35.10 1.00 -5.83
N ASP A 200 -34.92 2.11 -6.53
CA ASP A 200 -34.11 2.15 -7.76
C ASP A 200 -32.62 2.27 -7.41
N ASP A 201 -32.28 2.99 -6.35
CA ASP A 201 -30.97 2.93 -5.69
C ASP A 201 -30.64 1.50 -5.23
N GLY A 202 -31.54 0.83 -4.51
CA GLY A 202 -31.34 -0.56 -4.07
C GLY A 202 -31.14 -1.54 -5.23
N VAL A 203 -31.90 -1.40 -6.32
CA VAL A 203 -31.71 -2.19 -7.54
C VAL A 203 -30.36 -1.89 -8.20
N SER A 204 -29.95 -0.62 -8.26
CA SER A 204 -28.65 -0.20 -8.82
C SER A 204 -27.48 -0.79 -8.03
N GLN A 205 -27.52 -0.63 -6.70
CA GLN A 205 -26.51 -1.12 -5.77
C GLN A 205 -26.36 -2.65 -5.82
N LEU A 206 -27.47 -3.41 -5.75
CA LEU A 206 -27.44 -4.88 -5.81
C LEU A 206 -27.02 -5.38 -7.19
N SER A 207 -27.50 -4.76 -8.27
CA SER A 207 -27.11 -5.13 -9.64
C SER A 207 -25.62 -4.91 -9.88
N ALA A 208 -25.05 -3.83 -9.32
CA ALA A 208 -23.62 -3.57 -9.38
C ALA A 208 -22.80 -4.61 -8.61
N LEU A 209 -23.21 -5.00 -7.39
CA LEU A 209 -22.50 -6.06 -6.65
C LEU A 209 -22.54 -7.41 -7.38
N VAL A 210 -23.69 -7.80 -7.93
CA VAL A 210 -23.81 -9.02 -8.75
C VAL A 210 -22.91 -8.92 -9.99
N GLY A 211 -22.88 -7.76 -10.65
CA GLY A 211 -22.02 -7.50 -11.80
C GLY A 211 -20.52 -7.56 -11.48
N LEU A 212 -20.08 -6.96 -10.37
CA LEU A 212 -18.71 -7.04 -9.87
C LEU A 212 -18.29 -8.49 -9.58
N ARG A 213 -19.17 -9.27 -8.94
CA ARG A 213 -18.94 -10.72 -8.71
C ARG A 213 -18.82 -11.50 -10.03
N ALA A 214 -19.63 -11.17 -11.03
CA ALA A 214 -19.63 -11.85 -12.33
C ALA A 214 -18.37 -11.56 -13.17
N ILE A 215 -17.82 -10.34 -13.12
CA ILE A 215 -16.62 -9.97 -13.90
C ILE A 215 -15.29 -10.28 -13.22
N PHE A 216 -15.28 -10.52 -11.91
CA PHE A 216 -14.06 -10.85 -11.16
C PHE A 216 -13.16 -11.90 -11.86
N PRO A 217 -13.67 -13.07 -12.32
CA PRO A 217 -12.83 -14.09 -12.98
C PRO A 217 -12.29 -13.69 -14.36
N ARG A 218 -12.85 -12.63 -14.98
CA ARG A 218 -12.37 -12.07 -16.25
C ARG A 218 -11.23 -11.06 -16.03
N LEU A 219 -11.26 -10.36 -14.90
CA LEU A 219 -10.33 -9.27 -14.60
C LEU A 219 -9.07 -9.75 -13.86
N PHE A 220 -9.14 -10.79 -13.02
CA PHE A 220 -8.02 -11.24 -12.20
C PHE A 220 -7.39 -12.53 -12.74
N ASN A 221 -6.07 -12.64 -12.67
CA ASN A 221 -5.35 -13.74 -13.29
C ASN A 221 -5.06 -14.83 -12.25
N ALA A 222 -5.64 -16.03 -12.45
CA ALA A 222 -5.42 -17.19 -11.58
C ALA A 222 -3.93 -17.54 -11.30
N ARG A 223 -2.99 -17.07 -12.14
CA ARG A 223 -1.54 -17.20 -11.91
C ARG A 223 -0.96 -16.17 -10.93
N LEU A 224 -1.50 -14.95 -10.88
CA LEU A 224 -1.07 -13.89 -9.96
C LEU A 224 -1.82 -13.96 -8.63
N ASN A 225 -3.04 -14.50 -8.64
CA ASN A 225 -3.89 -14.73 -7.47
C ASN A 225 -3.20 -15.52 -6.33
N ARG A 226 -2.05 -16.19 -6.56
CA ARG A 226 -1.32 -16.97 -5.56
C ARG A 226 0.16 -16.58 -5.50
N GLY A 227 0.54 -15.87 -4.43
CA GLY A 227 1.94 -15.70 -4.04
C GLY A 227 2.66 -14.47 -4.58
N HIS A 228 1.96 -13.52 -5.23
CA HIS A 228 2.50 -12.17 -5.44
C HIS A 228 1.70 -11.13 -4.66
N PHE A 229 1.85 -11.18 -3.34
CA PHE A 229 1.32 -10.18 -2.42
C PHE A 229 2.39 -9.14 -2.13
N VAL A 230 1.98 -7.88 -2.00
CA VAL A 230 2.87 -6.73 -1.74
C VAL A 230 2.23 -5.84 -0.67
N MET A 231 2.93 -4.81 -0.22
CA MET A 231 2.34 -3.78 0.65
C MET A 231 1.47 -2.83 -0.19
N ASN A 232 0.21 -2.64 0.21
CA ASN A 232 -0.69 -1.68 -0.41
C ASN A 232 -0.97 -0.52 0.56
N PHE A 233 -0.89 0.71 0.05
CA PHE A 233 -1.27 1.92 0.76
C PHE A 233 -2.65 2.36 0.27
N THR A 234 -3.67 2.14 1.10
CA THR A 234 -5.05 2.50 0.77
C THR A 234 -5.26 4.01 0.78
N ASP A 235 -4.75 4.69 1.81
CA ASP A 235 -4.82 6.15 1.93
C ASP A 235 -3.51 6.83 1.49
N MET A 236 -3.05 6.58 0.26
CA MET A 236 -1.94 7.34 -0.33
C MET A 236 -2.41 8.74 -0.78
N HIS A 237 -3.13 9.49 0.06
CA HIS A 237 -3.71 10.80 -0.24
C HIS A 237 -2.69 11.94 -0.12
N GLN A 238 -2.99 13.10 -0.71
CA GLN A 238 -2.13 14.30 -0.71
C GLN A 238 -1.80 14.82 0.69
N SER A 239 -2.66 14.56 1.68
CA SER A 239 -2.41 14.93 3.08
C SER A 239 -1.38 14.03 3.78
N ASN A 240 -1.11 12.85 3.20
CA ASN A 240 -0.22 11.86 3.81
C ASN A 240 1.17 11.85 3.15
N ILE A 241 1.41 12.72 2.15
CA ILE A 241 2.66 12.80 1.40
C ILE A 241 3.38 14.11 1.75
N PHE A 242 4.67 14.03 2.12
CA PHE A 242 5.53 15.19 2.38
C PHE A 242 6.47 15.43 1.20
N VAL A 243 6.55 16.69 0.75
CA VAL A 243 7.32 17.08 -0.43
C VAL A 243 8.22 18.30 -0.18
N ASP A 244 9.22 18.45 -1.05
CA ASP A 244 9.99 19.69 -1.16
C ASP A 244 9.27 20.72 -2.06
N LYS A 245 9.91 21.89 -2.21
CA LYS A 245 9.48 22.99 -3.07
C LYS A 245 9.27 22.60 -4.55
N ASP A 246 9.90 21.53 -5.03
CA ASP A 246 9.91 21.07 -6.42
C ASP A 246 9.03 19.80 -6.58
N TRP A 247 8.27 19.44 -5.55
CA TRP A 247 7.40 18.25 -5.45
C TRP A 247 8.11 16.88 -5.49
N ASN A 248 9.40 16.84 -5.14
CA ASN A 248 10.02 15.55 -4.79
C ASN A 248 9.59 15.14 -3.38
N ILE A 249 9.35 13.85 -3.16
CA ILE A 249 8.97 13.33 -1.84
C ILE A 249 10.21 13.34 -0.92
N THR A 250 10.19 14.13 0.16
CA THR A 250 11.34 14.32 1.08
C THR A 250 11.48 13.19 2.09
N ARG A 251 10.34 12.81 2.68
CA ARG A 251 10.17 11.76 3.68
C ARG A 251 8.91 10.96 3.36
N LEU A 252 8.82 9.77 3.94
CA LEU A 252 7.85 8.75 3.53
C LEU A 252 6.40 9.14 3.85
N ILE A 253 5.47 8.42 3.21
CA ILE A 253 4.03 8.53 3.41
C ILE A 253 3.68 8.30 4.90
N ILE A 254 2.95 9.23 5.51
CA ILE A 254 2.43 9.07 6.89
C ILE A 254 1.10 8.30 6.88
N ASP A 255 0.52 8.09 8.07
CA ASP A 255 -0.80 7.48 8.26
C ASP A 255 -0.96 6.06 7.68
N LEU A 256 0.04 5.21 7.93
CA LEU A 256 0.09 3.84 7.44
C LEU A 256 -0.77 2.84 8.25
N GLU A 257 -1.70 3.31 9.10
CA GLU A 257 -2.42 2.43 10.04
C GLU A 257 -3.41 1.47 9.36
N PHE A 258 -3.85 1.80 8.15
CA PHE A 258 -4.71 0.98 7.30
C PHE A 258 -3.96 0.27 6.16
N ALA A 259 -2.64 0.42 6.09
CA ALA A 259 -1.83 -0.34 5.14
C ALA A 259 -1.98 -1.84 5.42
N TYR A 260 -2.20 -2.62 4.36
CA TYR A 260 -2.29 -4.07 4.44
C TYR A 260 -1.54 -4.72 3.28
N SER A 261 -1.18 -6.00 3.43
CA SER A 261 -0.65 -6.75 2.30
C SER A 261 -1.78 -7.23 1.41
N ALA A 262 -1.71 -6.89 0.13
CA ALA A 262 -2.73 -7.14 -0.89
C ALA A 262 -2.14 -7.88 -2.11
N PRO A 263 -2.96 -8.49 -2.98
CA PRO A 263 -2.55 -8.89 -4.32
C PRO A 263 -1.99 -7.69 -5.10
N ILE A 264 -0.90 -7.88 -5.85
CA ILE A 264 -0.29 -6.83 -6.69
C ILE A 264 -1.29 -6.21 -7.69
N GLU A 265 -2.31 -6.96 -8.10
CA GLU A 265 -3.40 -6.52 -9.00
C GLU A 265 -4.33 -5.47 -8.38
N LEU A 266 -4.25 -5.20 -7.06
CA LEU A 266 -4.99 -4.12 -6.39
C LEU A 266 -4.17 -2.83 -6.24
N VAL A 267 -2.87 -2.84 -6.51
CA VAL A 267 -2.03 -1.64 -6.42
C VAL A 267 -2.24 -0.79 -7.69
N HIS A 268 -2.96 0.33 -7.60
CA HIS A 268 -3.40 1.13 -8.76
C HIS A 268 -2.83 2.56 -8.78
N VAL A 269 -3.00 3.28 -9.90
CA VAL A 269 -2.67 4.72 -10.01
C VAL A 269 -3.58 5.54 -9.07
N PRO A 270 -3.07 6.54 -8.32
CA PRO A 270 -3.92 7.32 -7.42
C PRO A 270 -5.12 7.99 -8.14
N ALA A 271 -6.33 7.87 -7.58
CA ALA A 271 -7.51 8.49 -8.17
C ALA A 271 -7.52 10.03 -8.07
N TRP A 272 -6.81 10.59 -7.09
CA TRP A 272 -6.79 12.02 -6.79
C TRP A 272 -5.85 12.85 -7.68
N LEU A 273 -5.21 12.29 -8.71
CA LEU A 273 -4.23 13.02 -9.55
C LEU A 273 -4.76 14.31 -10.20
N THR A 274 -6.08 14.50 -10.29
CA THR A 274 -6.75 15.72 -10.77
C THR A 274 -7.41 16.55 -9.65
N GLY A 275 -7.18 16.21 -8.37
CA GLY A 275 -7.86 16.81 -7.21
C GLY A 275 -9.35 16.48 -7.13
N ARG A 276 -9.81 15.44 -7.84
CA ARG A 276 -11.21 15.02 -7.93
C ARG A 276 -11.47 13.75 -7.12
N GLY A 277 -12.68 13.63 -6.57
CA GLY A 277 -13.18 12.38 -5.99
C GLY A 277 -13.42 11.33 -7.09
N VAL A 278 -13.41 10.04 -6.72
CA VAL A 278 -13.69 8.93 -7.65
C VAL A 278 -15.07 9.09 -8.31
N ASP A 279 -16.04 9.58 -7.54
CA ASP A 279 -17.40 9.96 -7.97
C ASP A 279 -17.45 11.19 -8.88
N GLN A 280 -16.30 11.76 -9.29
CA GLN A 280 -16.20 12.93 -10.16
C GLN A 280 -15.35 12.66 -11.41
N LEU A 281 -14.73 11.48 -11.56
CA LEU A 281 -13.82 11.13 -12.67
C LEU A 281 -14.52 10.78 -13.99
N TYR A 282 -15.69 11.34 -14.26
CA TYR A 282 -16.52 11.00 -15.43
C TYR A 282 -16.84 12.22 -16.29
N GLY A 283 -17.19 11.97 -17.56
CA GLY A 283 -17.63 13.02 -18.49
C GLY A 283 -16.51 14.03 -18.74
N GLN A 284 -16.74 15.31 -18.42
CA GLN A 284 -15.75 16.37 -18.66
C GLN A 284 -14.43 16.17 -17.89
N ASN A 285 -14.42 15.39 -16.81
CA ASN A 285 -13.23 15.11 -16.01
C ASN A 285 -12.49 13.81 -16.42
N GLU A 286 -13.08 12.99 -17.29
CA GLU A 286 -12.53 11.68 -17.67
C GLU A 286 -11.27 11.82 -18.53
N GLU A 287 -11.31 12.67 -19.56
CA GLU A 287 -10.15 12.97 -20.42
C GLU A 287 -8.99 13.65 -19.65
N PRO A 288 -9.21 14.70 -18.82
CA PRO A 288 -8.18 15.22 -17.93
C PRO A 288 -7.58 14.16 -17.00
N PHE A 289 -8.41 13.26 -16.45
CA PHE A 289 -7.91 12.19 -15.59
C PHE A 289 -7.07 11.18 -16.37
N LYS A 290 -7.51 10.78 -17.57
CA LYS A 290 -6.74 9.88 -18.44
C LYS A 290 -5.39 10.48 -18.83
N LEU A 291 -5.32 11.78 -19.11
CA LEU A 291 -4.05 12.46 -19.39
C LEU A 291 -3.08 12.40 -18.20
N ARG A 292 -3.56 12.61 -16.97
CA ARG A 292 -2.73 12.47 -15.75
C ARG A 292 -2.35 11.00 -15.49
N TYR A 293 -3.26 10.06 -15.76
CA TYR A 293 -3.02 8.62 -15.66
C TYR A 293 -1.89 8.17 -16.61
N ASP A 294 -1.94 8.56 -17.88
CA ASP A 294 -0.91 8.21 -18.86
C ASP A 294 0.45 8.82 -18.49
N ALA A 295 0.47 10.10 -18.10
CA ALA A 295 1.70 10.74 -17.62
C ALA A 295 2.31 10.03 -16.39
N PHE A 296 1.47 9.51 -15.49
CA PHE A 296 1.91 8.71 -14.36
C PHE A 296 2.49 7.35 -14.81
N VAL A 297 1.82 6.66 -15.74
CA VAL A 297 2.27 5.35 -16.26
C VAL A 297 3.58 5.46 -17.05
N GLU A 298 3.81 6.57 -17.77
CA GLU A 298 5.11 6.84 -18.39
C GLU A 298 6.19 7.13 -17.34
N ALA A 299 5.88 7.85 -16.26
CA ALA A 299 6.83 8.04 -15.14
C ALA A 299 7.20 6.69 -14.47
N VAL A 300 6.26 5.75 -14.36
CA VAL A 300 6.55 4.36 -13.95
C VAL A 300 7.48 3.68 -14.94
N ALA A 301 7.19 3.75 -16.24
CA ALA A 301 8.02 3.12 -17.27
C ALA A 301 9.45 3.68 -17.31
N ASP A 302 9.64 4.97 -17.01
CA ASP A 302 10.96 5.58 -16.89
C ASP A 302 11.70 5.15 -15.62
N GLN A 303 11.01 4.99 -14.49
CA GLN A 303 11.60 4.43 -13.27
C GLN A 303 11.96 2.94 -13.39
N GLU A 304 11.16 2.14 -14.12
CA GLU A 304 11.50 0.74 -14.45
C GLU A 304 12.81 0.68 -15.25
N LYS A 305 12.97 1.54 -16.28
CA LYS A 305 14.21 1.65 -17.07
C LYS A 305 15.40 2.09 -16.22
N GLU A 306 15.25 3.12 -15.38
CA GLU A 306 16.33 3.64 -14.51
C GLU A 306 16.83 2.55 -13.54
N LYS A 307 15.91 1.77 -12.96
CA LYS A 307 16.22 0.65 -12.07
C LYS A 307 16.67 -0.63 -12.79
N GLN A 308 16.69 -0.64 -14.13
CA GLN A 308 16.95 -1.83 -14.98
C GLN A 308 16.02 -3.01 -14.65
N GLN A 309 14.78 -2.70 -14.28
CA GLN A 309 13.72 -3.67 -13.99
C GLN A 309 12.92 -4.01 -15.25
N SER A 310 12.11 -5.07 -15.20
CA SER A 310 11.14 -5.37 -16.25
C SER A 310 10.08 -4.28 -16.30
N ASP A 311 9.61 -3.94 -17.50
CA ASP A 311 8.50 -3.01 -17.75
C ASP A 311 7.11 -3.58 -17.42
N ALA A 312 7.05 -4.65 -16.61
CA ALA A 312 5.85 -5.42 -16.36
C ALA A 312 4.81 -4.67 -15.52
N PHE A 313 5.23 -3.71 -14.67
CA PHE A 313 4.31 -2.95 -13.83
C PHE A 313 3.67 -1.81 -14.64
N SER A 314 4.44 -1.06 -15.47
CA SER A 314 3.83 -0.09 -16.38
C SER A 314 2.98 -0.74 -17.47
N GLN A 315 3.38 -1.90 -18.03
CA GLN A 315 2.53 -2.67 -18.94
C GLN A 315 1.22 -3.07 -18.26
N ARG A 316 1.26 -3.63 -17.04
CA ARG A 316 0.06 -4.00 -16.30
C ARG A 316 -0.85 -2.81 -16.02
N LEU A 317 -0.32 -1.62 -15.70
CA LEU A 317 -1.13 -0.41 -15.55
C LEU A 317 -1.84 -0.01 -16.87
N ARG A 318 -1.18 -0.13 -18.03
CA ARG A 318 -1.84 0.09 -19.34
C ARG A 318 -2.96 -0.94 -19.60
N GLU A 319 -2.74 -2.21 -19.22
CA GLU A 319 -3.75 -3.26 -19.26
C GLU A 319 -4.90 -3.03 -18.27
N ASP A 320 -4.63 -2.49 -17.08
CA ASP A 320 -5.65 -2.23 -16.05
C ASP A 320 -6.68 -1.20 -16.53
N TRP A 321 -6.22 -0.18 -17.26
CA TRP A 321 -7.10 0.79 -17.90
C TRP A 321 -7.97 0.13 -18.98
N THR A 322 -7.35 -0.56 -19.93
CA THR A 322 -8.05 -1.10 -21.12
C THR A 322 -8.99 -2.26 -20.80
N SER A 323 -8.66 -3.08 -19.80
CA SER A 323 -9.50 -4.18 -19.31
C SER A 323 -10.61 -3.73 -18.34
N GLY A 324 -10.56 -2.49 -17.86
CA GLY A 324 -11.43 -1.98 -16.80
C GLY A 324 -11.03 -2.42 -15.38
N ARG A 325 -9.94 -3.18 -15.18
CA ARG A 325 -9.45 -3.56 -13.82
C ARG A 325 -9.25 -2.34 -12.94
N TYR A 326 -8.76 -1.22 -13.47
CA TYR A 326 -8.61 0.03 -12.74
C TYR A 326 -9.92 0.49 -12.07
N TRP A 327 -11.00 0.56 -12.86
CA TRP A 327 -12.32 0.93 -12.37
C TRP A 327 -12.92 -0.11 -11.42
N TYR A 328 -12.59 -1.39 -11.61
CA TYR A 328 -12.99 -2.46 -10.69
C TYR A 328 -12.36 -2.30 -9.31
N VAL A 329 -11.06 -2.00 -9.25
CA VAL A 329 -10.37 -1.78 -7.97
C VAL A 329 -10.90 -0.53 -7.27
N LEU A 330 -11.07 0.59 -7.98
CA LEU A 330 -11.72 1.78 -7.42
C LEU A 330 -13.15 1.50 -6.91
N ALA A 331 -13.89 0.56 -7.53
CA ALA A 331 -15.20 0.15 -7.06
C ALA A 331 -15.14 -0.69 -5.77
N LEU A 332 -14.09 -1.48 -5.56
CA LEU A 332 -13.86 -2.19 -4.29
C LEU A 332 -13.53 -1.23 -3.16
N ASP A 333 -12.67 -0.24 -3.41
CA ASP A 333 -12.23 0.75 -2.43
C ASP A 333 -13.25 1.88 -2.20
N SER A 334 -14.46 1.78 -2.78
CA SER A 334 -15.52 2.79 -2.69
C SER A 334 -16.73 2.34 -1.85
N ILE A 335 -17.11 3.13 -0.84
CA ILE A 335 -18.36 2.89 -0.08
C ILE A 335 -19.59 3.06 -0.98
N ASN A 336 -19.72 4.20 -1.67
CA ASN A 336 -20.94 4.59 -2.41
C ASN A 336 -20.73 4.80 -3.91
N ALA A 337 -19.50 4.94 -4.40
CA ALA A 337 -19.26 5.21 -5.83
C ALA A 337 -19.34 3.94 -6.71
N TYR A 338 -19.18 2.75 -6.12
CA TYR A 338 -19.13 1.47 -6.84
C TYR A 338 -20.33 1.20 -7.80
N PRO A 339 -21.60 1.61 -7.53
CA PRO A 339 -22.70 1.39 -8.48
C PRO A 339 -22.60 2.30 -9.70
N SER A 340 -22.12 3.53 -9.50
CA SER A 340 -21.88 4.49 -10.58
C SER A 340 -20.70 4.04 -11.45
N ILE A 341 -19.60 3.62 -10.83
CA ILE A 341 -18.42 3.09 -11.53
C ILE A 341 -18.80 1.83 -12.33
N PHE A 342 -19.55 0.90 -11.71
CA PHE A 342 -19.98 -0.32 -12.40
C PHE A 342 -20.84 0.01 -13.62
N ASN A 343 -21.90 0.81 -13.46
CA ASN A 343 -22.82 1.09 -14.57
C ASN A 343 -22.18 1.88 -15.73
N ARG A 344 -21.14 2.69 -15.46
CA ARG A 344 -20.54 3.58 -16.46
C ARG A 344 -19.27 3.01 -17.09
N ASN A 345 -18.37 2.43 -16.30
CA ASN A 345 -17.04 2.04 -16.75
C ASN A 345 -16.92 0.53 -16.99
N LEU A 346 -17.62 -0.29 -16.21
CA LEU A 346 -17.49 -1.76 -16.26
C LEU A 346 -18.57 -2.41 -17.12
N ARG A 347 -19.84 -2.01 -16.94
CA ARG A 347 -21.00 -2.57 -17.65
C ARG A 347 -20.91 -2.47 -19.18
N PRO A 348 -20.48 -1.34 -19.78
CA PRO A 348 -20.31 -1.25 -21.25
C PRO A 348 -19.16 -2.09 -21.81
N GLN A 349 -18.36 -2.74 -20.96
CA GLN A 349 -17.32 -3.68 -21.37
C GLN A 349 -17.79 -5.15 -21.24
N ILE A 350 -19.04 -5.40 -20.87
CA ILE A 350 -19.64 -6.74 -20.68
C ILE A 350 -20.75 -7.00 -21.71
N ILE A 351 -21.49 -5.94 -22.05
CA ILE A 351 -22.62 -5.91 -22.99
C ILE A 351 -22.13 -5.34 -24.32
#